data_AF-A0A643KEZ7-F1
#
_entry.id   AF-A0A643KEZ7-F1
#
_cell.length_a   1.000
_cell.length_b   1.000
_cell.length_c   1.000
_cell.angle_alpha   90.00
_cell.angle_beta   90.00
_cell.angle_gamma   90.00
#
_symmetry.space_group_name_H-M   'P 1'
#
loop_
_entity.id
_entity.type
_entity.pdbx_description
1 polymer ?
#
loop_
_entity_poly.entity_id
_entity_poly.type
_entity_poly.pdbx_seq_one_letter_code
_entity_poly.pdbx_strand_id
1 'polypeptide(L)'
;MSLKSAVGNAVGLGLLVIAAGAVLDAAYLVGVSLLGGITITRVSAIVFSLGLTVTAGFSGFFVRKAVAGQVMPSKFDTSVAYRGGR
;
A
#
# COMPACT_ATOMS: atom_id res chain seq x y z
N MET A 1 -11.06 -22.11 5.76
CA MET A 1 -10.90 -20.85 4.98
C MET A 1 -11.56 -21.05 3.62
N SER A 2 -12.37 -20.10 3.15
CA SER A 2 -12.92 -20.18 1.77
C SER A 2 -11.83 -19.85 0.75
N LEU A 3 -11.92 -20.40 -0.46
CA LEU A 3 -10.98 -20.13 -1.55
C LEU A 3 -10.80 -18.62 -1.80
N LYS A 4 -11.90 -17.86 -1.74
CA LYS A 4 -11.92 -16.40 -1.84
C LYS A 4 -11.06 -15.72 -0.76
N SER A 5 -11.08 -16.25 0.46
CA SER A 5 -10.28 -15.73 1.57
C SER A 5 -8.79 -16.05 1.39
N ALA A 6 -8.46 -17.26 0.93
CA ALA A 6 -7.08 -17.64 0.64
C ALA A 6 -6.46 -16.78 -0.47
N VAL A 7 -7.17 -16.63 -1.60
CA VAL A 7 -6.71 -15.81 -2.74
C VAL A 7 -6.58 -14.34 -2.34
N GLY A 8 -7.57 -13.78 -1.65
CA GLY A 8 -7.52 -12.39 -1.21
C GLY A 8 -6.36 -12.13 -0.25
N ASN A 9 -6.07 -13.06 0.68
CA ASN A 9 -4.93 -12.92 1.57
C ASN A 9 -3.58 -13.00 0.82
N ALA A 10 -3.46 -13.92 -0.15
CA ALA A 10 -2.26 -14.03 -0.98
C ALA A 10 -2.02 -12.76 -1.82
N VAL A 11 -3.06 -12.23 -2.45
CA VAL A 11 -2.99 -10.95 -3.21
C VAL A 11 -2.60 -9.81 -2.28
N GLY A 12 -3.23 -9.72 -1.10
CA GLY A 12 -2.91 -8.67 -0.13
C GLY A 12 -1.48 -8.73 0.38
N LEU A 13 -0.94 -9.93 0.63
CA LEU A 13 0.47 -10.12 0.99
C LEU A 13 1.40 -9.79 -0.19
N GLY A 14 1.07 -10.21 -1.41
CA GLY A 14 1.84 -9.89 -2.60
C GLY A 14 1.98 -8.37 -2.79
N LEU A 15 0.89 -7.63 -2.62
CA LEU A 15 0.90 -6.17 -2.68
C LEU A 15 1.78 -5.53 -1.59
N LEU A 16 1.78 -6.09 -0.38
CA LEU A 16 2.66 -5.61 0.70
C LEU A 16 4.14 -5.89 0.41
N VAL A 17 4.47 -7.03 -0.20
CA VAL A 17 5.84 -7.35 -0.63
C VAL A 17 6.30 -6.39 -1.72
N ILE A 18 5.44 -6.09 -2.70
CA ILE A 18 5.72 -5.09 -3.74
C ILE A 18 5.98 -3.73 -3.11
N ALA A 19 5.14 -3.31 -2.15
CA ALA A 19 5.32 -2.05 -1.45
C ALA A 19 6.65 -1.99 -0.69
N ALA A 20 7.01 -3.06 0.02
CA ALA A 20 8.30 -3.14 0.72
C ALA A 20 9.49 -3.07 -0.24
N GLY A 21 9.42 -3.79 -1.37
CA GLY A 21 10.43 -3.72 -2.43
C GLY A 21 10.57 -2.32 -3.01
N ALA A 22 9.45 -1.62 -3.24
CA ALA A 22 9.46 -0.26 -3.77
C ALA A 22 10.09 0.76 -2.78
N VAL A 23 9.92 0.58 -1.47
CA VAL A 23 10.62 1.39 -0.46
C VAL A 23 12.13 1.16 -0.52
N LEU A 24 12.55 -0.10 -0.61
CA LEU A 24 13.97 -0.45 -0.68
C LEU A 24 14.62 0.13 -1.95
N ASP A 25 13.92 0.05 -3.09
CA ASP A 25 14.37 0.65 -4.34
C ASP A 25 14.49 2.18 -4.24
N ALA A 26 13.47 2.86 -3.69
CA ALA A 26 13.53 4.30 -3.46
C ALA A 26 14.70 4.69 -2.54
N ALA A 27 14.92 3.96 -1.44
CA ALA A 27 16.02 4.21 -0.52
C ALA A 27 17.39 4.00 -1.20
N TYR A 28 17.52 2.95 -2.01
CA TYR A 28 18.72 2.70 -2.81
C TYR A 28 18.99 3.84 -3.79
N LEU A 29 17.98 4.28 -4.55
CA LEU A 29 18.11 5.36 -5.53
C LEU A 29 18.45 6.70 -4.87
N VAL A 30 17.91 6.98 -3.68
CA VAL A 30 18.31 8.14 -2.88
C VAL A 30 19.79 8.03 -2.49
N GLY A 31 20.24 6.89 -1.96
CA GLY A 31 21.65 6.66 -1.62
C GLY A 31 22.59 6.85 -2.81
N VAL A 32 22.24 6.28 -3.97
CA VAL A 32 22.99 6.46 -5.22
C VAL A 32 23.00 7.94 -5.66
N SER A 33 21.89 8.66 -5.47
CA SER A 33 21.80 10.08 -5.84
C SER A 33 22.64 10.98 -4.93
N LEU A 34 22.81 10.61 -3.66
CA LEU A 34 23.69 11.32 -2.72
C LEU A 34 25.18 11.18 -3.10
N LEU A 35 25.58 10.00 -3.61
CA LEU A 35 26.97 9.72 -3.96
C LEU A 35 27.33 10.13 -5.38
N GLY A 36 26.42 9.94 -6.33
CA GLY A 36 26.68 10.09 -7.76
C GLY A 36 25.91 11.24 -8.42
N GLY A 37 25.32 12.13 -7.63
CA GLY A 37 24.53 13.27 -8.11
C GLY A 37 23.11 12.91 -8.54
N ILE A 38 22.27 13.94 -8.61
CA ILE A 38 20.85 13.82 -8.95
C ILE A 38 20.64 13.94 -10.46
N THR A 39 19.82 13.06 -11.03
CA THR A 39 19.40 13.13 -12.44
C THR A 39 17.87 13.10 -12.51
N ILE A 40 17.31 13.66 -13.59
CA ILE A 40 15.86 13.63 -13.83
C ILE A 40 15.32 12.19 -13.78
N THR A 41 16.02 11.25 -14.41
CA THR A 41 15.65 9.82 -14.42
C THR A 41 15.60 9.21 -13.01
N ARG A 42 16.56 9.54 -12.14
CA ARG A 42 16.57 9.06 -10.74
C ARG A 42 15.44 9.67 -9.92
N VAL A 43 15.19 10.97 -10.08
CA VAL A 43 14.08 11.64 -9.39
C VAL A 43 12.75 11.04 -9.80
N SER A 44 12.51 10.85 -11.10
CA SER A 44 11.29 10.20 -11.59
C SER A 44 11.13 8.80 -11.02
N ALA A 45 12.19 7.99 -11.04
CA ALA A 45 12.16 6.63 -10.48
C ALA A 45 11.82 6.63 -8.98
N ILE A 46 12.45 7.50 -8.18
CA ILE A 46 12.13 7.64 -6.75
C ILE A 46 10.66 8.00 -6.54
N VAL A 47 10.14 8.98 -7.28
CA VAL A 47 8.73 9.40 -7.16
C VAL A 47 7.78 8.25 -7.52
N PHE A 48 8.06 7.49 -8.58
CA PHE A 48 7.25 6.34 -8.95
C PHE A 48 7.33 5.20 -7.93
N SER A 49 8.52 4.90 -7.39
CA SER A 49 8.70 3.86 -6.36
C SER A 49 7.98 4.24 -5.06
N LEU A 50 8.01 5.50 -4.66
CA LEU A 50 7.23 5.99 -3.51
C LEU A 50 5.72 5.97 -3.78
N GLY A 51 5.28 6.38 -4.98
CA GLY A 51 3.87 6.28 -5.39
C GLY A 51 3.37 4.84 -5.36
N LEU A 52 4.15 3.91 -5.93
CA LEU A 52 3.85 2.48 -5.92
C LEU A 52 3.78 1.92 -4.50
N THR A 53 4.70 2.34 -3.62
CA THR A 53 4.68 1.96 -2.19
C THR A 53 3.34 2.30 -1.55
N VAL A 54 2.88 3.54 -1.72
CA VAL A 54 1.63 4.03 -1.13
C VAL A 54 0.46 3.25 -1.70
N THR A 55 0.33 3.17 -3.03
CA THR A 55 -0.80 2.49 -3.66
C THR A 55 -0.85 1.00 -3.33
N ALA A 56 0.25 0.27 -3.53
CA ALA A 56 0.30 -1.16 -3.26
C ALA A 56 0.17 -1.46 -1.75
N GLY A 57 0.80 -0.66 -0.89
CA GLY A 57 0.74 -0.82 0.56
C GLY A 57 -0.67 -0.63 1.11
N PHE A 58 -1.34 0.46 0.73
CA PHE A 58 -2.73 0.71 1.13
C PHE A 58 -3.67 -0.35 0.58
N SER A 59 -3.58 -0.68 -0.71
CA SER A 59 -4.43 -1.71 -1.32
C SER A 59 -4.24 -3.07 -0.65
N GLY A 60 -2.99 -3.50 -0.43
CA GLY A 60 -2.67 -4.77 0.23
C GLY A 60 -3.22 -4.83 1.67
N PHE A 61 -3.06 -3.75 2.43
CA PHE A 61 -3.60 -3.63 3.77
C PHE A 61 -5.14 -3.76 3.80
N PHE A 62 -5.85 -3.02 2.93
CA PHE A 62 -7.30 -3.06 2.90
C PHE A 62 -7.86 -4.39 2.40
N VAL A 63 -7.23 -5.01 1.39
CA VAL A 63 -7.62 -6.35 0.93
C VAL A 63 -7.53 -7.36 2.08
N ARG A 64 -6.44 -7.35 2.86
CA ARG A 64 -6.29 -8.24 4.02
C ARG A 64 -7.34 -7.98 5.10
N LYS A 65 -7.64 -6.71 5.39
CA LYS A 65 -8.74 -6.36 6.32
C LYS A 65 -10.09 -6.87 5.83
N ALA A 66 -10.39 -6.70 4.53
CA ALA A 66 -11.64 -7.17 3.92
C ALA A 66 -11.81 -8.68 4.10
N VAL A 67 -10.74 -9.42 3.82
CA VAL A 67 -10.69 -10.87 3.85
C VAL A 67 -10.74 -11.42 5.27
N ALA A 68 -10.17 -10.70 6.24
CA ALA A 68 -10.27 -11.01 7.66
C ALA A 68 -11.66 -10.72 8.26
N GLY A 69 -12.61 -10.22 7.45
CA GLY A 69 -13.96 -9.90 7.90
C GLY A 69 -14.05 -8.63 8.74
N GLN A 70 -13.01 -7.78 8.74
CA GLN A 70 -13.08 -6.50 9.43
C GLN A 70 -14.07 -5.57 8.74
N VAL A 71 -14.80 -4.78 9.54
CA VAL A 71 -15.73 -3.79 9.03
C VAL A 71 -14.94 -2.70 8.31
N MET A 72 -15.31 -2.44 7.06
CA MET A 72 -14.71 -1.37 6.27
C MET A 72 -15.51 -0.08 6.46
N PRO A 73 -14.87 1.10 6.44
CA PRO A 73 -15.57 2.39 6.47
C PRO A 73 -16.66 2.51 5.40
N SER A 74 -16.43 1.93 4.21
CA SER A 74 -17.40 1.90 3.11
C SER A 74 -18.65 1.05 3.37
N LYS A 75 -18.64 0.21 4.41
CA LYS A 75 -19.78 -0.64 4.81
C LYS A 75 -20.55 -0.06 5.99
N PHE A 76 -20.06 1.00 6.62
CA PHE A 76 -20.86 1.71 7.61
C PHE A 76 -21.90 2.55 6.90
N ASP A 77 -23.14 2.48 7.39
CA ASP A 77 -24.12 3.51 7.09
C ASP A 77 -23.57 4.85 7.62
N THR A 78 -23.52 5.87 6.76
CA THR A 78 -23.07 7.22 7.14
C THR A 78 -23.86 7.73 8.34
N SER A 79 -25.13 7.35 8.48
CA SER A 79 -25.97 7.72 9.63
C SER A 79 -25.45 7.16 10.97
N VAL A 80 -24.77 6.00 10.96
CA VAL A 80 -24.20 5.36 12.15
C VAL A 80 -22.77 5.85 12.40
N ALA A 81 -22.00 6.08 11.34
CA ALA A 81 -20.61 6.55 11.44
C ALA A 81 -20.48 7.94 12.09
N TYR A 82 -21.46 8.83 11.89
CA TYR A 82 -21.47 10.19 12.49
C TYR A 82 -22.34 10.31 13.74
N ARG A 83 -22.94 9.21 14.23
CA ARG A 83 -23.89 9.24 15.37
C ARG A 83 -23.22 9.54 16.71
N GLY A 84 -21.93 9.28 16.86
CA GLY A 84 -21.16 9.54 18.09
C GLY A 84 -20.65 10.98 18.25
N GLY A 85 -20.97 11.88 17.32
CA GLY A 85 -20.49 13.26 17.29
C GLY A 85 -21.53 14.33 17.65
N ARG A 86 -22.68 13.95 18.22
CA ARG A 86 -23.66 14.86 18.80
C ARG A 86 -23.86 14.53 20.26
#